data_AF-A0A939ILP3-F1
#
_entry.id   AF-A0A939ILP3-F1
#
_cell.length_a   1.000
_cell.length_b   1.000
_cell.length_c   1.000
_cell.angle_alpha   90.00
_cell.angle_beta   90.00
_cell.angle_gamma   90.00
#
_symmetry.space_group_name_H-M   'P 1'
#
loop_
_entity.id
_entity.type
_entity.pdbx_description
1 polymer ?
#
loop_
_entity_poly.entity_id
_entity_poly.type
_entity_poly.pdbx_seq_one_letter_code
_entity_poly.pdbx_strand_id
1 'polypeptide(L)'
;MNHKTSIQTPFIKTLGLLGLLALPAESMAGESCEVRILSDIPVGVALENLRVEAYGTSYPVTSRQLELCLKKSDLGFSAVKFYPTRLSLQLLQEQQRVVFFDALAHLQADEIRLDSVSSMAADACPSTCGFYEYQRLKQEPAVQRAAQLHRQNVVTNPATWSNREARQPVYTELSELLDGVYEASLPSIQPADSPPELEVGYFVDYSSGAWRYFRPYTDKRSLFQDKFMAGMQQIREADHDDQFREAFKAFSSELRAAYRSDLDWPEYQAGIMAIADEMRREAALEPLWQMTGRTIAEVEEQTEGLLMRHDVPFAALGARELAFGELLAHWGRNAYAYAEYPDKFQALFSERFKREDMHELLNDRALDRSLSRLLARINRAAMADLDAGFRRLLHEYHGQGERRGDRYEFADGLERLRFVYEKGAWRLDSVEINLEIASPPPYPLS
;
A
#
# COMPACT_ATOMS: atom_id res chain seq x y z
N MET A 1 -0.03 -71.10 -76.45
CA MET A 1 -1.39 -70.78 -75.95
C MET A 1 -1.26 -69.82 -74.76
N ASN A 2 -2.25 -68.96 -74.56
CA ASN A 2 -2.50 -68.09 -73.38
C ASN A 2 -2.18 -68.84 -72.05
N HIS A 3 -1.72 -68.27 -70.92
CA HIS A 3 -1.62 -66.92 -70.33
C HIS A 3 -0.58 -67.01 -69.15
N LYS A 4 -0.08 -65.97 -68.44
CA LYS A 4 -0.27 -64.50 -68.43
C LYS A 4 0.98 -63.75 -67.88
N THR A 5 0.79 -62.47 -67.57
CA THR A 5 1.59 -61.41 -66.91
C THR A 5 2.18 -61.70 -65.50
N SER A 6 3.14 -60.94 -64.91
CA SER A 6 4.18 -59.97 -65.36
C SER A 6 4.60 -59.03 -64.20
N ILE A 7 5.92 -58.91 -63.88
CA ILE A 7 6.60 -57.71 -63.28
C ILE A 7 6.21 -57.38 -61.79
N GLN A 8 7.01 -56.83 -60.84
CA GLN A 8 8.31 -56.12 -60.79
C GLN A 8 9.07 -56.34 -59.45
N THR A 9 10.36 -56.01 -59.40
CA THR A 9 11.21 -55.79 -58.19
C THR A 9 11.70 -54.32 -58.15
N PRO A 10 12.52 -53.87 -57.18
CA PRO A 10 12.27 -53.60 -55.75
C PRO A 10 12.49 -52.09 -55.41
N PHE A 11 12.22 -51.62 -54.18
CA PHE A 11 12.83 -50.35 -53.68
C PHE A 11 12.92 -50.26 -52.14
N ILE A 12 13.97 -49.57 -51.67
CA ILE A 12 14.33 -49.34 -50.25
C ILE A 12 13.63 -48.10 -49.68
N LYS A 13 13.18 -48.14 -48.41
CA LYS A 13 13.12 -46.95 -47.54
C LYS A 13 13.46 -47.25 -46.06
N THR A 14 14.09 -46.27 -45.44
CA THR A 14 14.73 -46.24 -44.11
C THR A 14 13.77 -45.85 -42.98
N LEU A 15 13.99 -46.36 -41.76
CA LEU A 15 13.71 -45.80 -40.42
C LEU A 15 13.90 -46.97 -39.41
N GLY A 16 14.50 -46.85 -38.21
CA GLY A 16 15.00 -45.70 -37.49
C GLY A 16 14.28 -45.56 -36.14
N LEU A 17 14.97 -45.84 -35.02
CA LEU A 17 14.76 -45.19 -33.71
C LEU A 17 15.88 -45.62 -32.73
N LEU A 18 16.52 -44.64 -32.10
CA LEU A 18 17.50 -44.82 -31.01
C LEU A 18 16.84 -44.24 -29.75
N GLY A 19 16.90 -44.97 -28.63
CA GLY A 19 16.24 -44.53 -27.39
C GLY A 19 16.97 -43.35 -26.75
N LEU A 20 16.25 -42.26 -26.47
CA LEU A 20 16.73 -41.23 -25.54
C LEU A 20 16.47 -41.69 -24.10
N LEU A 21 17.48 -41.49 -23.24
CA LEU A 21 17.33 -41.51 -21.79
C LEU A 21 16.51 -40.28 -21.38
N ALA A 22 15.28 -40.50 -20.89
CA ALA A 22 14.50 -39.45 -20.25
C ALA A 22 15.06 -39.19 -18.85
N LEU A 23 15.64 -38.00 -18.65
CA LEU A 23 15.78 -37.43 -17.31
C LEU A 23 14.38 -37.08 -16.76
N PRO A 24 14.14 -37.21 -15.45
CA PRO A 24 12.84 -36.88 -14.89
C PRO A 24 12.60 -35.37 -15.02
N ALA A 25 11.50 -35.01 -15.67
CA ALA A 25 10.94 -33.69 -15.49
C ALA A 25 10.34 -33.64 -14.08
N GLU A 26 11.06 -33.01 -13.14
CA GLU A 26 10.48 -32.62 -11.86
C GLU A 26 9.42 -31.56 -12.13
N SER A 27 8.18 -32.01 -12.28
CA SER A 27 7.02 -31.13 -12.25
C SER A 27 6.93 -30.52 -10.85
N MET A 28 7.34 -29.25 -10.72
CA MET A 28 7.18 -28.46 -9.50
C MET A 28 5.70 -28.13 -9.25
N ALA A 29 4.93 -29.16 -8.89
CA ALA A 29 3.59 -29.01 -8.36
C ALA A 29 3.70 -28.52 -6.90
N GLY A 30 3.71 -27.21 -6.68
CA GLY A 30 3.69 -26.66 -5.32
C GLY A 30 4.03 -25.17 -5.15
N GLU A 31 4.63 -24.49 -6.14
CA GLU A 31 4.96 -23.07 -6.01
C GLU A 31 3.88 -22.18 -6.63
N SER A 32 3.29 -21.31 -5.80
CA SER A 32 2.36 -20.28 -6.22
C SER A 32 3.07 -19.26 -7.10
N CYS A 33 2.63 -19.12 -8.34
CA CYS A 33 3.15 -18.09 -9.24
C CYS A 33 2.58 -16.73 -8.89
N GLU A 34 3.38 -15.88 -8.25
CA GLU A 34 2.96 -14.52 -7.88
C GLU A 34 3.36 -13.50 -8.95
N VAL A 35 4.51 -13.72 -9.62
CA VAL A 35 5.01 -12.86 -10.71
C VAL A 35 5.63 -13.72 -11.83
N ARG A 36 5.20 -13.49 -13.07
CA ARG A 36 5.74 -14.12 -14.28
C ARG A 36 6.74 -13.19 -14.96
N ILE A 37 7.99 -13.65 -15.11
CA ILE A 37 9.05 -12.96 -15.83
C ILE A 37 9.15 -13.54 -17.25
N LEU A 38 8.93 -12.71 -18.27
CA LEU A 38 8.91 -13.13 -19.67
C LEU A 38 10.03 -12.47 -20.49
N SER A 39 10.62 -13.19 -21.46
CA SER A 39 11.55 -12.61 -22.44
C SER A 39 11.65 -13.44 -23.72
N ASP A 40 11.85 -12.77 -24.85
CA ASP A 40 12.18 -13.40 -26.15
C ASP A 40 13.69 -13.28 -26.40
N ILE A 41 14.43 -14.37 -26.19
CA ILE A 41 15.89 -14.38 -26.28
C ILE A 41 16.35 -14.43 -27.76
N PRO A 42 17.17 -13.47 -28.24
CA PRO A 42 17.64 -13.46 -29.62
C PRO A 42 18.39 -14.74 -30.01
N VAL A 43 18.11 -15.27 -31.20
CA VAL A 43 18.61 -16.58 -31.68
C VAL A 43 20.14 -16.70 -31.65
N GLY A 44 20.87 -15.58 -31.79
CA GLY A 44 22.34 -15.53 -31.76
C GLY A 44 23.00 -15.50 -30.37
N VAL A 45 22.24 -15.43 -29.26
CA VAL A 45 22.79 -15.42 -27.89
C VAL A 45 22.96 -16.86 -27.40
N ALA A 46 24.09 -17.25 -26.78
CA ALA A 46 24.23 -18.57 -26.17
C ALA A 46 23.47 -18.65 -24.83
N LEU A 47 22.61 -19.67 -24.64
CA LEU A 47 21.79 -19.81 -23.42
C LEU A 47 22.58 -20.28 -22.19
N GLU A 48 23.63 -21.08 -22.41
CA GLU A 48 24.46 -21.71 -21.37
C GLU A 48 24.94 -20.74 -20.28
N ASN A 49 25.26 -19.50 -20.66
CA ASN A 49 25.77 -18.44 -19.79
C ASN A 49 24.78 -17.29 -19.54
N LEU A 50 23.52 -17.44 -19.99
CA LEU A 50 22.48 -16.43 -19.87
C LEU A 50 21.68 -16.65 -18.58
N ARG A 51 21.52 -15.58 -17.79
CA ARG A 51 20.87 -15.60 -16.47
C ARG A 51 19.86 -14.47 -16.35
N VAL A 52 18.79 -14.69 -15.60
CA VAL A 52 18.02 -13.60 -15.02
C VAL A 52 18.57 -13.34 -13.63
N GLU A 53 19.04 -12.13 -13.36
CA GLU A 53 19.40 -11.71 -12.01
C GLU A 53 18.21 -10.96 -11.39
N ALA A 54 17.72 -11.47 -10.26
CA ALA A 54 16.66 -10.87 -9.45
C ALA A 54 17.07 -10.85 -7.99
N TYR A 55 17.17 -9.67 -7.39
CA TYR A 55 17.49 -9.46 -5.97
C TYR A 55 18.67 -10.31 -5.43
N GLY A 56 19.77 -10.38 -6.21
CA GLY A 56 20.96 -11.15 -5.84
C GLY A 56 20.88 -12.66 -6.09
N THR A 57 19.74 -13.16 -6.58
CA THR A 57 19.55 -14.55 -7.02
C THR A 57 19.67 -14.64 -8.55
N SER A 58 20.33 -15.70 -9.04
CA SER A 58 20.62 -15.92 -10.46
C SER A 58 19.84 -17.13 -10.97
N TYR A 59 18.98 -16.94 -11.97
CA TYR A 59 18.14 -17.98 -12.55
C TYR A 59 18.64 -18.38 -13.94
N PRO A 60 18.87 -19.68 -14.23
CA PRO A 60 19.36 -20.13 -15.53
C PRO A 60 18.29 -20.01 -16.62
N VAL A 61 18.66 -19.43 -17.77
CA VAL A 61 17.77 -19.37 -18.94
C VAL A 61 17.93 -20.63 -19.78
N THR A 62 16.91 -21.48 -19.78
CA THR A 62 16.91 -22.78 -20.49
C THR A 62 16.16 -22.76 -21.82
N SER A 63 15.39 -21.70 -22.10
CA SER A 63 14.52 -21.56 -23.27
C SER A 63 14.75 -20.24 -24.02
N ARG A 64 14.39 -20.22 -25.31
CA ARG A 64 14.34 -19.00 -26.14
C ARG A 64 13.13 -18.14 -25.85
N GLN A 65 12.01 -18.77 -25.50
CA GLN A 65 10.86 -18.11 -24.89
C GLN A 65 10.99 -18.34 -23.40
N LEU A 66 11.59 -17.37 -22.72
CA LEU A 66 11.75 -17.41 -21.27
C LEU A 66 10.39 -17.16 -20.62
N GLU A 67 9.99 -18.10 -19.78
CA GLU A 67 8.97 -17.90 -18.76
C GLU A 67 9.55 -18.40 -17.45
N LEU A 68 9.76 -17.49 -16.50
CA LEU A 68 10.23 -17.78 -15.15
C LEU A 68 9.14 -17.32 -14.17
N CYS A 69 8.83 -18.18 -13.22
CA CYS A 69 7.79 -17.98 -12.23
C CYS A 69 8.45 -17.71 -10.87
N LEU A 70 8.14 -16.57 -10.23
CA LEU A 70 8.76 -16.13 -8.97
C LEU A 70 7.71 -15.71 -7.95
N LYS A 71 8.11 -15.70 -6.67
CA LYS A 71 7.37 -15.06 -5.58
C LYS A 71 7.83 -13.60 -5.41
N LYS A 72 6.99 -12.75 -4.84
CA LYS A 72 7.30 -11.35 -4.55
C LYS A 72 8.46 -11.22 -3.53
N SER A 73 8.66 -12.23 -2.69
CA SER A 73 9.83 -12.36 -1.81
C SER A 73 11.14 -12.53 -2.57
N ASP A 74 11.14 -13.27 -3.69
CA ASP A 74 12.33 -13.55 -4.50
C ASP A 74 12.80 -12.31 -5.28
N LEU A 75 11.89 -11.35 -5.46
CA LEU A 75 12.14 -10.02 -6.00
C LEU A 75 12.58 -9.02 -4.92
N GLY A 76 12.69 -9.45 -3.65
CA GLY A 76 13.12 -8.60 -2.53
C GLY A 76 12.10 -7.57 -2.08
N PHE A 77 10.82 -7.75 -2.41
CA PHE A 77 9.74 -6.95 -1.82
C PHE A 77 9.47 -7.42 -0.39
N SER A 78 8.96 -6.52 0.43
CA SER A 78 8.48 -6.85 1.78
C SER A 78 7.49 -5.80 2.26
N ALA A 79 6.83 -6.06 3.39
CA ALA A 79 5.98 -5.07 4.06
C ALA A 79 6.70 -3.76 4.48
N VAL A 80 8.03 -3.71 4.32
CA VAL A 80 8.89 -2.56 4.64
C VAL A 80 9.55 -1.96 3.40
N LYS A 81 9.57 -2.67 2.26
CA LYS A 81 10.32 -2.30 1.06
C LYS A 81 9.45 -2.41 -0.19
N PHE A 82 9.00 -1.25 -0.66
CA PHE A 82 8.09 -1.05 -1.80
C PHE A 82 8.77 -0.43 -3.03
N TYR A 83 10.06 -0.10 -2.92
CA TYR A 83 10.83 0.44 -4.04
C TYR A 83 10.95 -0.62 -5.14
N PRO A 84 11.00 -0.21 -6.42
CA PRO A 84 11.19 -1.16 -7.50
C PRO A 84 12.54 -1.88 -7.36
N THR A 85 12.55 -3.18 -7.65
CA THR A 85 13.77 -3.97 -7.80
C THR A 85 14.12 -4.04 -9.28
N ARG A 86 15.35 -3.67 -9.67
CA ARG A 86 15.81 -3.85 -11.05
C ARG A 86 16.05 -5.33 -11.32
N LEU A 87 15.35 -5.84 -12.32
CA LEU A 87 15.56 -7.16 -12.93
C LEU A 87 16.43 -7.00 -14.16
N SER A 88 17.25 -8.01 -14.44
CA SER A 88 18.16 -7.97 -15.59
C SER A 88 18.38 -9.34 -16.21
N LEU A 89 18.30 -9.42 -17.53
CA LEU A 89 18.78 -10.53 -18.34
C LEU A 89 20.27 -10.29 -18.65
N GLN A 90 21.15 -11.09 -18.05
CA GLN A 90 22.61 -10.92 -18.13
C GLN A 90 23.28 -12.12 -18.79
N LEU A 91 24.26 -11.85 -19.66
CA LEU A 91 25.21 -12.84 -20.17
C LEU A 91 26.49 -12.80 -19.33
N LEU A 92 26.94 -13.95 -18.85
CA LEU A 92 28.18 -14.13 -18.11
C LEU A 92 29.31 -14.55 -19.05
N GLN A 93 30.29 -13.68 -19.31
CA GLN A 93 31.45 -13.99 -20.17
C GLN A 93 32.74 -13.61 -19.45
N GLU A 94 33.61 -14.58 -19.18
CA GLU A 94 35.00 -14.34 -18.75
C GLU A 94 35.15 -13.30 -17.62
N GLN A 95 34.30 -13.44 -16.58
CA GLN A 95 34.15 -12.53 -15.41
C GLN A 95 33.42 -11.20 -15.66
N GLN A 96 33.04 -10.87 -16.89
CA GLN A 96 32.19 -9.72 -17.21
C GLN A 96 30.70 -10.11 -17.25
N ARG A 97 29.86 -9.17 -16.79
CA ARG A 97 28.39 -9.24 -16.88
C ARG A 97 27.93 -8.27 -17.98
N VAL A 98 27.27 -8.78 -19.02
CA VAL A 98 26.68 -7.97 -20.08
C VAL A 98 25.16 -8.00 -19.93
N VAL A 99 24.56 -6.84 -19.69
CA VAL A 99 23.10 -6.68 -19.67
C VAL A 99 22.55 -6.70 -21.10
N PHE A 100 21.55 -7.53 -21.33
CA PHE A 100 20.79 -7.62 -22.59
C PHE A 100 19.46 -6.90 -22.50
N PHE A 101 18.69 -7.15 -21.44
CA PHE A 101 17.43 -6.46 -21.15
C PHE A 101 17.30 -6.21 -19.66
N ASP A 102 16.72 -5.08 -19.28
CA ASP A 102 16.40 -4.73 -17.90
C ASP A 102 14.91 -4.43 -17.75
N ALA A 103 14.41 -4.50 -16.51
CA ALA A 103 13.08 -4.04 -16.16
C ALA A 103 13.06 -3.56 -14.70
N LEU A 104 12.09 -2.71 -14.37
CA LEU A 104 11.74 -2.46 -12.97
C LEU A 104 10.60 -3.39 -12.57
N ALA A 105 10.87 -4.23 -11.57
CA ALA A 105 9.85 -4.95 -10.86
C ALA A 105 9.19 -4.00 -9.86
N HIS A 106 7.88 -3.87 -9.91
CA HIS A 106 7.08 -3.20 -8.88
C HIS A 106 6.18 -4.23 -8.22
N LEU A 107 5.77 -3.96 -6.98
CA LEU A 107 4.98 -4.90 -6.19
C LEU A 107 3.57 -5.16 -6.77
N GLN A 108 3.04 -4.17 -7.51
CA GLN A 108 1.79 -4.24 -8.28
C GLN A 108 1.84 -5.22 -9.46
N ALA A 109 3.03 -5.55 -9.97
CA ALA A 109 3.18 -6.33 -11.20
C ALA A 109 2.98 -7.84 -10.97
N ASP A 110 2.16 -8.44 -11.82
CA ASP A 110 1.92 -9.88 -11.98
C ASP A 110 2.67 -10.46 -13.20
N GLU A 111 2.85 -9.65 -14.27
CA GLU A 111 3.74 -9.94 -15.40
C GLU A 111 4.83 -8.85 -15.54
N ILE A 112 6.09 -9.28 -15.70
CA ILE A 112 7.22 -8.41 -16.02
C ILE A 112 7.90 -8.93 -17.27
N ARG A 113 8.01 -8.07 -18.29
CA ARG A 113 8.75 -8.35 -19.51
C ARG A 113 10.17 -7.80 -19.39
N LEU A 114 11.14 -8.60 -19.80
CA LEU A 114 12.52 -8.22 -20.04
C LEU A 114 12.72 -8.10 -21.56
N ASP A 115 12.55 -6.89 -22.08
CA ASP A 115 12.68 -6.54 -23.50
C ASP A 115 13.28 -5.12 -23.67
N SER A 116 13.38 -4.63 -24.89
CA SER A 116 13.94 -3.29 -25.13
C SER A 116 13.07 -2.15 -24.60
N VAL A 117 11.74 -2.31 -24.49
CA VAL A 117 10.84 -1.26 -24.00
C VAL A 117 10.97 -1.17 -22.49
N SER A 118 10.99 -2.31 -21.79
CA SER A 118 11.23 -2.35 -20.35
C SER A 118 12.61 -1.80 -19.97
N SER A 119 13.66 -2.08 -20.77
CA SER A 119 15.01 -1.55 -20.56
C SER A 119 15.03 -0.03 -20.64
N MET A 120 14.54 0.54 -21.75
CA MET A 120 14.64 1.98 -21.99
C MET A 120 13.72 2.77 -21.06
N ALA A 121 12.57 2.20 -20.69
CA ALA A 121 11.77 2.75 -19.60
C ALA A 121 12.51 2.70 -18.25
N ALA A 122 13.27 1.63 -17.96
CA ALA A 122 14.03 1.48 -16.71
C ALA A 122 15.30 2.36 -16.66
N ASP A 123 15.78 2.82 -17.81
CA ASP A 123 16.89 3.80 -17.90
C ASP A 123 16.39 5.25 -17.79
N ALA A 124 15.19 5.56 -18.27
CA ALA A 124 14.56 6.88 -18.10
C ALA A 124 13.94 7.09 -16.71
N CYS A 125 13.46 6.03 -16.07
CA CYS A 125 12.72 6.06 -14.80
C CYS A 125 13.72 6.17 -13.62
N PRO A 126 13.71 7.27 -12.83
CA PRO A 126 14.62 7.42 -11.69
C PRO A 126 14.36 6.33 -10.62
N SER A 127 15.32 6.13 -9.71
CA SER A 127 15.27 5.06 -8.67
C SER A 127 14.04 5.08 -7.74
N THR A 128 13.27 6.17 -7.75
CA THR A 128 12.06 6.38 -6.94
C THR A 128 10.76 6.43 -7.75
N CYS A 129 10.85 6.24 -9.06
CA CYS A 129 9.74 6.22 -10.02
C CYS A 129 8.76 5.09 -9.67
N GLY A 130 7.47 5.41 -9.66
CA GLY A 130 6.38 4.51 -9.29
C GLY A 130 5.97 3.53 -10.39
N PHE A 131 5.00 2.67 -10.10
CA PHE A 131 4.51 1.66 -11.04
C PHE A 131 3.79 2.32 -12.22
N TYR A 132 2.89 3.26 -11.96
CA TYR A 132 2.13 3.92 -13.00
C TYR A 132 2.98 4.91 -13.81
N GLU A 133 3.94 5.59 -13.17
CA GLU A 133 5.02 6.31 -13.88
C GLU A 133 5.76 5.37 -14.84
N TYR A 134 6.23 4.21 -14.37
CA TYR A 134 6.94 3.25 -15.20
C TYR A 134 6.08 2.69 -16.35
N GLN A 135 4.79 2.42 -16.13
CA GLN A 135 3.88 1.97 -17.20
C GLN A 135 3.59 3.07 -18.23
N ARG A 136 3.50 4.34 -17.83
CA ARG A 136 3.37 5.47 -18.78
C ARG A 136 4.65 5.68 -19.58
N LEU A 137 5.83 5.63 -18.93
CA LEU A 137 7.12 5.72 -19.61
C LEU A 137 7.28 4.66 -20.71
N LYS A 138 6.80 3.43 -20.51
CA LYS A 138 6.80 2.41 -21.58
C LYS A 138 5.99 2.81 -22.82
N GLN A 139 5.04 3.73 -22.71
CA GLN A 139 4.24 4.24 -23.83
C GLN A 139 4.80 5.53 -24.43
N GLU A 140 5.80 6.17 -23.81
CA GLU A 140 6.36 7.43 -24.29
C GLU A 140 7.01 7.27 -25.67
N PRO A 141 6.74 8.15 -26.66
CA PRO A 141 7.29 8.02 -28.01
C PRO A 141 8.83 8.01 -28.06
N ALA A 142 9.48 8.71 -27.13
CA ALA A 142 10.93 8.73 -26.98
C ALA A 142 11.48 7.38 -26.50
N VAL A 143 10.87 6.80 -25.45
CA VAL A 143 11.19 5.44 -24.97
C VAL A 143 10.94 4.39 -26.05
N GLN A 144 9.84 4.50 -26.80
CA GLN A 144 9.54 3.61 -27.93
C GLN A 144 10.58 3.71 -29.06
N ARG A 145 11.08 4.91 -29.37
CA ARG A 145 12.17 5.11 -30.33
C ARG A 145 13.49 4.53 -29.83
N ALA A 146 13.86 4.83 -28.58
CA ALA A 146 15.05 4.25 -27.94
C ALA A 146 14.98 2.71 -27.92
N ALA A 147 13.80 2.14 -27.60
CA ALA A 147 13.57 0.70 -27.59
C ALA A 147 13.75 0.06 -28.97
N GLN A 148 13.38 0.77 -30.06
CA GLN A 148 13.64 0.31 -31.42
C GLN A 148 15.14 0.30 -31.75
N LEU A 149 15.88 1.37 -31.41
CA LEU A 149 17.33 1.43 -31.61
C LEU A 149 18.06 0.36 -30.78
N HIS A 150 17.70 0.21 -29.51
CA HIS A 150 18.20 -0.84 -28.62
C HIS A 150 17.91 -2.23 -29.20
N ARG A 151 16.66 -2.49 -29.63
CA ARG A 151 16.27 -3.76 -30.26
C ARG A 151 17.09 -4.04 -31.53
N GLN A 152 17.30 -3.05 -32.39
CA GLN A 152 18.11 -3.22 -33.60
C GLN A 152 19.53 -3.67 -33.25
N ASN A 153 20.17 -3.06 -32.25
CA ASN A 153 21.54 -3.41 -31.88
C ASN A 153 21.64 -4.74 -31.11
N VAL A 154 20.77 -4.97 -30.11
CA VAL A 154 20.80 -6.18 -29.26
C VAL A 154 20.33 -7.43 -30.00
N VAL A 155 19.27 -7.33 -30.82
CA VAL A 155 18.67 -8.52 -31.47
C VAL A 155 19.42 -8.90 -32.74
N THR A 156 19.89 -7.93 -33.53
CA THR A 156 20.57 -8.24 -34.81
C THR A 156 22.07 -8.50 -34.64
N ASN A 157 22.73 -7.86 -33.67
CA ASN A 157 24.17 -7.98 -33.44
C ASN A 157 24.52 -8.40 -31.99
N PRO A 158 23.94 -9.48 -31.42
CA PRO A 158 24.11 -9.85 -30.01
C PRO A 158 25.57 -10.12 -29.60
N ALA A 159 26.38 -10.71 -30.49
CA ALA A 159 27.81 -10.93 -30.23
C ALA A 159 28.63 -9.62 -30.21
N THR A 160 28.17 -8.60 -30.95
CA THR A 160 28.77 -7.26 -30.95
C THR A 160 28.31 -6.46 -29.74
N TRP A 161 27.10 -6.69 -29.23
CA TRP A 161 26.58 -6.07 -28.00
C TRP A 161 27.39 -6.43 -26.75
N SER A 162 27.94 -7.66 -26.70
CA SER A 162 28.91 -8.07 -25.68
C SER A 162 30.23 -7.27 -25.71
N ASN A 163 30.58 -6.61 -26.82
CA ASN A 163 31.76 -5.77 -26.90
C ASN A 163 31.48 -4.36 -26.35
N ARG A 164 32.24 -3.94 -25.34
CA ARG A 164 32.09 -2.63 -24.67
C ARG A 164 32.34 -1.43 -25.60
N GLU A 165 33.30 -1.51 -26.51
CA GLU A 165 33.63 -0.40 -27.42
C GLU A 165 32.54 -0.24 -28.48
N ALA A 166 32.04 -1.35 -29.03
CA ALA A 166 31.02 -1.33 -30.08
C ALA A 166 29.64 -0.89 -29.58
N ARG A 167 29.28 -1.19 -28.33
CA ARG A 167 28.01 -0.73 -27.72
C ARG A 167 28.04 0.73 -27.25
N GLN A 168 29.22 1.30 -26.97
CA GLN A 168 29.35 2.65 -26.41
C GLN A 168 28.66 3.77 -27.21
N PRO A 169 28.80 3.88 -28.56
CA PRO A 169 28.09 4.91 -29.32
C PRO A 169 26.57 4.74 -29.27
N VAL A 170 26.08 3.49 -29.25
CA VAL A 170 24.64 3.20 -29.11
C VAL A 170 24.13 3.66 -27.75
N TYR A 171 24.87 3.43 -26.67
CA TYR A 171 24.50 3.95 -25.34
C TYR A 171 24.46 5.48 -25.29
N THR A 172 25.34 6.18 -26.01
CA THR A 172 25.28 7.65 -26.12
C THR A 172 23.99 8.10 -26.82
N GLU A 173 23.66 7.52 -27.99
CA GLU A 173 22.43 7.86 -28.73
C GLU A 173 21.16 7.50 -27.92
N LEU A 174 21.17 6.37 -27.21
CA LEU A 174 20.07 6.01 -26.29
C LEU A 174 19.95 7.00 -25.13
N SER A 175 21.06 7.44 -24.54
CA SER A 175 21.05 8.44 -23.47
C SER A 175 20.51 9.79 -23.95
N GLU A 176 20.86 10.22 -25.17
CA GLU A 176 20.34 11.45 -25.78
C GLU A 176 18.84 11.36 -26.09
N LEU A 177 18.33 10.18 -26.45
CA LEU A 177 16.90 9.94 -26.68
C LEU A 177 16.06 9.88 -25.38
N LEU A 178 16.68 9.57 -24.24
CA LEU A 178 16.02 9.41 -22.95
C LEU A 178 16.19 10.63 -22.02
N ASP A 179 17.09 11.57 -22.35
CA ASP A 179 17.34 12.77 -21.56
C ASP A 179 16.07 13.62 -21.39
N GLY A 180 15.75 13.97 -20.13
CA GLY A 180 14.55 14.72 -19.75
C GLY A 180 13.19 14.06 -20.06
N VAL A 181 13.15 12.82 -20.53
CA VAL A 181 11.88 12.15 -20.91
C VAL A 181 10.99 11.91 -19.69
N TYR A 182 11.58 11.57 -18.53
CA TYR A 182 10.80 11.43 -17.30
C TYR A 182 10.13 12.74 -16.92
N GLU A 183 10.89 13.81 -16.79
CA GLU A 183 10.40 15.15 -16.45
C GLU A 183 9.36 15.67 -17.45
N ALA A 184 9.54 15.40 -18.75
CA ALA A 184 8.59 15.77 -19.80
C ALA A 184 7.29 14.93 -19.79
N SER A 185 7.34 13.69 -19.30
CA SER A 185 6.16 12.83 -19.11
C SER A 185 5.32 13.17 -17.87
N LEU A 186 5.84 14.04 -16.99
CA LEU A 186 5.13 14.48 -15.80
C LEU A 186 3.99 15.44 -16.19
N PRO A 187 2.75 15.23 -15.71
CA PRO A 187 1.68 16.21 -15.89
C PRO A 187 2.06 17.54 -15.26
N SER A 188 1.62 18.65 -15.87
CA SER A 188 1.68 19.97 -15.24
C SER A 188 0.64 20.05 -14.14
N ILE A 189 1.04 20.50 -12.94
CA ILE A 189 0.20 20.54 -11.74
C ILE A 189 0.28 21.93 -11.12
N GLN A 190 -0.86 22.46 -10.66
CA GLN A 190 -0.88 23.57 -9.72
C GLN A 190 -0.12 23.18 -8.43
N PRO A 191 0.75 24.03 -7.87
CA PRO A 191 1.31 23.78 -6.55
C PRO A 191 0.17 23.71 -5.53
N ALA A 192 0.18 22.69 -4.67
CA ALA A 192 -0.74 22.62 -3.55
C ALA A 192 -0.51 23.82 -2.62
N ASP A 193 -1.58 24.35 -2.01
CA ASP A 193 -1.49 25.43 -1.02
C ASP A 193 -0.37 25.17 -0.01
N SER A 194 0.44 26.20 0.28
CA SER A 194 1.57 26.10 1.21
C SER A 194 1.13 25.38 2.48
N PRO A 195 1.91 24.39 2.95
CA PRO A 195 1.50 23.66 4.14
C PRO A 195 1.50 24.63 5.33
N PRO A 196 0.77 24.34 6.42
CA PRO A 196 1.14 24.93 7.71
C PRO A 196 2.65 24.68 7.96
N GLU A 197 3.30 25.52 8.75
CA GLU A 197 4.69 25.24 9.14
C GLU A 197 4.73 23.89 9.89
N LEU A 198 5.25 22.87 9.21
CA LEU A 198 5.32 21.50 9.73
C LEU A 198 6.71 21.28 10.30
N GLU A 199 6.79 20.99 11.59
CA GLU A 199 8.03 20.55 12.20
C GLU A 199 8.51 19.26 11.52
N VAL A 200 9.72 19.31 10.96
CA VAL A 200 10.34 18.19 10.25
C VAL A 200 10.76 17.15 11.27
N GLY A 201 9.90 16.14 11.49
CA GLY A 201 10.15 15.08 12.47
C GLY A 201 9.10 13.96 12.54
N TYR A 202 7.91 14.15 11.95
CA TYR A 202 6.80 13.19 12.08
C TYR A 202 6.98 11.93 11.22
N PHE A 203 7.69 10.94 11.78
CA PHE A 203 7.82 9.62 11.18
C PHE A 203 6.71 8.67 11.64
N VAL A 204 5.62 8.59 10.86
CA VAL A 204 4.67 7.47 11.00
C VAL A 204 5.34 6.21 10.47
N ASP A 205 5.80 5.36 11.38
CA ASP A 205 6.33 4.06 11.01
C ASP A 205 5.20 3.12 10.54
N TYR A 206 5.47 2.27 9.55
CA TYR A 206 4.50 1.29 9.03
C TYR A 206 4.07 0.26 10.10
N SER A 207 4.85 0.14 11.18
CA SER A 207 4.58 -0.69 12.37
C SER A 207 3.85 0.05 13.50
N SER A 208 3.71 1.38 13.44
CA SER A 208 3.22 2.16 14.58
C SER A 208 1.73 1.96 14.85
N GLY A 209 0.95 1.67 13.81
CA GLY A 209 -0.51 1.54 13.88
C GLY A 209 -1.19 2.89 13.69
N ALA A 210 -2.03 3.01 12.67
CA ALA A 210 -2.81 4.19 12.37
C ALA A 210 -3.84 4.48 13.48
N TRP A 211 -4.26 3.44 14.21
CA TRP A 211 -5.09 3.52 15.42
C TRP A 211 -4.59 4.51 16.48
N ARG A 212 -3.33 4.96 16.44
CA ARG A 212 -2.80 5.98 17.36
C ARG A 212 -3.21 7.43 17.03
N TYR A 213 -3.52 7.72 15.76
CA TYR A 213 -3.88 9.05 15.28
C TYR A 213 -5.38 9.31 15.39
N PHE A 214 -6.17 8.25 15.31
CA PHE A 214 -7.38 8.19 16.11
C PHE A 214 -6.92 8.21 17.56
N ARG A 215 -7.26 9.24 18.34
CA ARG A 215 -7.42 8.91 19.76
C ARG A 215 -8.44 7.78 19.77
N PRO A 216 -8.22 6.69 20.55
CA PRO A 216 -9.34 5.88 20.95
C PRO A 216 -10.44 6.84 21.41
N TYR A 217 -11.70 6.47 21.21
CA TYR A 217 -12.70 6.89 22.17
C TYR A 217 -12.04 6.84 23.54
N THR A 218 -11.92 7.99 24.23
CA THR A 218 -11.56 7.97 25.65
C THR A 218 -12.56 7.00 26.24
N ASP A 219 -12.06 5.80 26.61
CA ASP A 219 -12.88 4.59 26.79
C ASP A 219 -14.13 5.03 27.52
N LYS A 220 -15.34 4.78 26.99
CA LYS A 220 -16.54 5.45 27.51
C LYS A 220 -16.65 5.30 29.04
N ARG A 221 -16.17 4.17 29.56
CA ARG A 221 -15.86 3.95 30.97
C ARG A 221 -14.84 4.96 31.50
N SER A 222 -13.59 4.99 31.05
CA SER A 222 -12.59 6.03 31.40
C SER A 222 -13.11 7.49 31.32
N LEU A 223 -13.82 7.89 30.25
CA LEU A 223 -14.41 9.24 30.12
C LEU A 223 -15.49 9.50 31.18
N PHE A 224 -16.34 8.50 31.43
CA PHE A 224 -17.29 8.52 32.54
C PHE A 224 -16.55 8.63 33.88
N GLN A 225 -15.48 7.88 34.09
CA GLN A 225 -14.71 7.87 35.33
C GLN A 225 -14.09 9.25 35.60
N ASP A 226 -13.44 9.87 34.63
CA ASP A 226 -12.85 11.22 34.75
C ASP A 226 -13.92 12.28 35.08
N LYS A 227 -15.01 12.34 34.29
CA LYS A 227 -16.11 13.28 34.49
C LYS A 227 -16.82 13.08 35.82
N PHE A 228 -17.13 11.84 36.19
CA PHE A 228 -17.81 11.51 37.44
C PHE A 228 -16.92 11.79 38.64
N MET A 229 -15.61 11.53 38.56
CA MET A 229 -14.67 11.87 39.64
C MET A 229 -14.55 13.38 39.84
N ALA A 230 -14.55 14.17 38.77
CA ALA A 230 -14.62 15.63 38.86
C ALA A 230 -15.94 16.12 39.48
N GLY A 231 -17.08 15.53 39.09
CA GLY A 231 -18.38 15.81 39.71
C GLY A 231 -18.46 15.38 41.19
N MET A 232 -17.90 14.21 41.53
CA MET A 232 -17.76 13.74 42.92
C MET A 232 -16.90 14.66 43.77
N GLN A 233 -15.88 15.30 43.17
CA GLN A 233 -15.10 16.31 43.87
C GLN A 233 -15.94 17.56 44.14
N GLN A 234 -16.71 18.06 43.17
CA GLN A 234 -17.63 19.18 43.37
C GLN A 234 -18.70 18.89 44.43
N ILE A 235 -19.25 17.67 44.45
CA ILE A 235 -20.16 17.19 45.50
C ILE A 235 -19.46 17.18 46.87
N ARG A 236 -18.21 16.74 46.96
CA ARG A 236 -17.46 16.75 48.24
C ARG A 236 -17.05 18.14 48.71
N GLU A 237 -16.89 19.08 47.79
CA GLU A 237 -16.54 20.49 48.07
C GLU A 237 -17.79 21.33 48.41
N ALA A 238 -18.98 20.90 47.99
CA ALA A 238 -20.23 21.38 48.54
C ALA A 238 -20.39 20.87 49.99
N ASP A 239 -20.72 21.78 50.92
CA ASP A 239 -20.87 21.46 52.34
C ASP A 239 -22.17 20.68 52.61
N HIS A 240 -22.15 19.40 52.27
CA HIS A 240 -23.25 18.47 52.49
C HIS A 240 -23.32 18.00 53.94
N ASP A 241 -24.56 17.81 54.40
CA ASP A 241 -24.88 17.38 55.75
C ASP A 241 -24.45 15.94 56.06
N ASP A 242 -24.56 15.56 57.33
CA ASP A 242 -24.22 14.21 57.77
C ASP A 242 -25.19 13.14 57.22
N GLN A 243 -26.38 13.51 56.75
CA GLN A 243 -27.32 12.56 56.13
C GLN A 243 -26.81 12.10 54.76
N PHE A 244 -26.29 13.01 53.93
CA PHE A 244 -25.59 12.66 52.70
C PHE A 244 -24.40 11.71 52.98
N ARG A 245 -23.61 12.01 54.01
CA ARG A 245 -22.39 11.25 54.34
C ARG A 245 -22.70 9.83 54.81
N GLU A 246 -23.73 9.63 55.64
CA GLU A 246 -24.16 8.29 56.05
C GLU A 246 -24.81 7.52 54.89
N ALA A 247 -25.70 8.15 54.11
CA ALA A 247 -26.31 7.51 52.94
C ALA A 247 -25.25 7.09 51.90
N PHE A 248 -24.24 7.93 51.64
CA PHE A 248 -23.17 7.62 50.69
C PHE A 248 -22.32 6.42 51.11
N LYS A 249 -22.10 6.19 52.43
CA LYS A 249 -21.31 5.06 52.91
C LYS A 249 -21.87 3.73 52.42
N ALA A 250 -23.20 3.57 52.42
CA ALA A 250 -23.88 2.34 52.00
C ALA A 250 -23.48 1.92 50.57
N PHE A 251 -23.54 2.86 49.62
CA PHE A 251 -23.23 2.61 48.20
C PHE A 251 -21.74 2.72 47.86
N SER A 252 -20.90 3.22 48.78
CA SER A 252 -19.49 3.52 48.49
C SER A 252 -18.64 2.30 48.13
N SER A 253 -19.07 1.08 48.49
CA SER A 253 -18.42 -0.19 48.14
C SER A 253 -18.82 -0.68 46.75
N GLU A 254 -20.10 -0.58 46.41
CA GLU A 254 -20.66 -1.02 45.13
C GLU A 254 -20.18 -0.13 43.98
N LEU A 255 -20.19 1.20 44.17
CA LEU A 255 -19.52 2.11 43.25
C LEU A 255 -18.07 1.67 43.02
N ARG A 256 -17.28 1.47 44.09
CA ARG A 256 -15.87 1.04 43.97
C ARG A 256 -15.70 -0.30 43.24
N ALA A 257 -16.67 -1.22 43.34
CA ALA A 257 -16.66 -2.47 42.61
C ALA A 257 -16.94 -2.25 41.11
N ALA A 258 -17.95 -1.46 40.76
CA ALA A 258 -18.24 -1.07 39.38
C ALA A 258 -17.06 -0.31 38.74
N TYR A 259 -16.47 0.67 39.43
CA TYR A 259 -15.28 1.42 39.01
C TYR A 259 -14.06 0.54 38.69
N ARG A 260 -13.94 -0.62 39.34
CA ARG A 260 -12.84 -1.58 39.18
C ARG A 260 -13.19 -2.76 38.28
N SER A 261 -14.35 -2.73 37.65
CA SER A 261 -14.81 -3.83 36.79
C SER A 261 -14.21 -3.74 35.39
N ASP A 262 -13.85 -4.90 34.84
CA ASP A 262 -13.38 -5.08 33.47
C ASP A 262 -14.54 -5.30 32.47
N LEU A 263 -15.73 -4.80 32.81
CA LEU A 263 -16.93 -4.86 31.97
C LEU A 263 -16.77 -3.95 30.74
N ASP A 264 -17.44 -4.34 29.65
CA ASP A 264 -17.57 -3.47 28.47
C ASP A 264 -18.54 -2.30 28.74
N TRP A 265 -18.66 -1.36 27.79
CA TRP A 265 -19.49 -0.17 28.04
C TRP A 265 -20.98 -0.47 28.27
N PRO A 266 -21.68 -1.29 27.46
CA PRO A 266 -23.06 -1.67 27.74
C PRO A 266 -23.27 -2.30 29.13
N GLU A 267 -22.41 -3.23 29.53
CA GLU A 267 -22.50 -3.89 30.85
C GLU A 267 -22.16 -2.93 32.00
N TYR A 268 -21.12 -2.11 31.83
CA TYR A 268 -20.72 -1.08 32.78
C TYR A 268 -21.81 -0.01 32.98
N GLN A 269 -22.40 0.47 31.90
CA GLN A 269 -23.50 1.45 31.92
C GLN A 269 -24.71 0.87 32.65
N ALA A 270 -25.10 -0.37 32.34
CA ALA A 270 -26.23 -1.04 33.00
C ALA A 270 -25.97 -1.22 34.52
N GLY A 271 -24.76 -1.63 34.91
CA GLY A 271 -24.38 -1.78 36.32
C GLY A 271 -24.38 -0.46 37.10
N ILE A 272 -23.83 0.61 36.51
CA ILE A 272 -23.83 1.96 37.11
C ILE A 272 -25.24 2.54 37.21
N MET A 273 -26.10 2.31 36.20
CA MET A 273 -27.51 2.72 36.26
C MET A 273 -28.30 1.99 37.35
N ALA A 274 -28.08 0.69 37.53
CA ALA A 274 -28.73 -0.06 38.61
C ALA A 274 -28.38 0.50 40.00
N ILE A 275 -27.09 0.83 40.23
CA ILE A 275 -26.64 1.49 41.46
C ILE A 275 -27.32 2.86 41.64
N ALA A 276 -27.46 3.66 40.57
CA ALA A 276 -28.13 4.96 40.62
C ALA A 276 -29.64 4.85 40.92
N ASP A 277 -30.33 3.83 40.38
CA ASP A 277 -31.74 3.56 40.65
C ASP A 277 -31.99 3.10 42.10
N GLU A 278 -31.01 2.45 42.74
CA GLU A 278 -31.07 2.14 44.17
C GLU A 278 -30.81 3.38 45.04
N MET A 279 -29.81 4.20 44.71
CA MET A 279 -29.57 5.50 45.37
C MET A 279 -30.78 6.43 45.31
N ARG A 280 -31.59 6.35 44.24
CA ARG A 280 -32.79 7.17 44.05
C ARG A 280 -33.87 6.98 45.13
N ARG A 281 -33.78 5.91 45.93
CA ARG A 281 -34.65 5.67 47.10
C ARG A 281 -34.28 6.55 48.31
N GLU A 282 -33.04 7.04 48.36
CA GLU A 282 -32.53 7.90 49.42
C GLU A 282 -32.52 9.37 48.97
N ALA A 283 -33.41 10.19 49.53
CA ALA A 283 -33.54 11.60 49.15
C ALA A 283 -32.23 12.39 49.32
N ALA A 284 -31.41 12.04 50.32
CA ALA A 284 -30.11 12.66 50.54
C ALA A 284 -29.13 12.43 49.37
N LEU A 285 -29.30 11.38 48.57
CA LEU A 285 -28.42 11.05 47.44
C LEU A 285 -28.88 11.64 46.10
N GLU A 286 -29.85 12.57 46.10
CA GLU A 286 -30.32 13.24 44.89
C GLU A 286 -29.21 13.84 44.01
N PRO A 287 -28.20 14.56 44.55
CA PRO A 287 -27.10 15.08 43.72
C PRO A 287 -26.32 13.99 43.00
N LEU A 288 -26.18 12.80 43.61
CA LEU A 288 -25.32 11.72 43.14
C LEU A 288 -25.97 10.91 42.01
N TRP A 289 -27.23 10.50 42.16
CA TRP A 289 -27.91 9.74 41.09
C TRP A 289 -28.22 10.65 39.88
N GLN A 290 -28.54 11.93 40.09
CA GLN A 290 -28.70 12.90 38.99
C GLN A 290 -27.39 13.16 38.25
N MET A 291 -26.27 13.28 38.96
CA MET A 291 -24.95 13.38 38.33
C MET A 291 -24.64 12.12 37.53
N THR A 292 -24.94 10.93 38.04
CA THR A 292 -24.72 9.65 37.34
C THR A 292 -25.38 9.64 35.96
N GLY A 293 -26.68 9.94 35.90
CA GLY A 293 -27.43 9.99 34.64
C GLY A 293 -26.93 11.09 33.70
N ARG A 294 -26.55 12.26 34.23
CA ARG A 294 -25.98 13.35 33.45
C ARG A 294 -24.62 12.97 32.84
N THR A 295 -23.73 12.35 33.61
CA THR A 295 -22.42 11.93 33.11
C THR A 295 -22.54 10.85 32.03
N ILE A 296 -23.49 9.92 32.13
CA ILE A 296 -23.79 8.97 31.05
C ILE A 296 -24.25 9.74 29.78
N ALA A 297 -25.20 10.66 29.92
CA ALA A 297 -25.68 11.46 28.79
C ALA A 297 -24.57 12.32 28.15
N GLU A 298 -23.72 12.96 28.94
CA GLU A 298 -22.55 13.71 28.44
C GLU A 298 -21.50 12.82 27.77
N VAL A 299 -21.29 11.59 28.26
CA VAL A 299 -20.37 10.62 27.64
C VAL A 299 -20.91 10.17 26.29
N GLU A 300 -22.22 9.89 26.18
CA GLU A 300 -22.88 9.58 24.91
C GLU A 300 -22.89 10.77 23.96
N GLU A 301 -23.30 11.96 24.40
CA GLU A 301 -23.31 13.18 23.56
C GLU A 301 -21.90 13.57 23.08
N GLN A 302 -20.88 13.50 23.96
CA GLN A 302 -19.50 13.74 23.57
C GLN A 302 -18.98 12.67 22.62
N THR A 303 -19.40 11.40 22.79
CA THR A 303 -19.11 10.29 21.86
C THR A 303 -19.70 10.54 20.48
N GLU A 304 -21.00 10.84 20.39
CA GLU A 304 -21.72 11.06 19.13
C GLU A 304 -21.29 12.37 18.45
N GLY A 305 -21.08 13.44 19.22
CA GLY A 305 -20.63 14.74 18.74
C GLY A 305 -19.21 14.71 18.16
N LEU A 306 -18.31 13.86 18.69
CA LEU A 306 -16.97 13.65 18.13
C LEU A 306 -17.01 12.92 16.78
N LEU A 307 -17.89 11.93 16.60
CA LEU A 307 -18.12 11.33 15.27
C LEU A 307 -18.59 12.37 14.26
N MET A 308 -19.55 13.21 14.67
CA MET A 308 -20.29 14.07 13.76
C MET A 308 -19.61 15.40 13.39
N ARG A 309 -18.64 15.90 14.17
CA ARG A 309 -18.04 17.25 14.01
C ARG A 309 -17.75 17.61 12.54
N HIS A 310 -18.31 18.75 12.12
CA HIS A 310 -18.55 19.09 10.71
C HIS A 310 -17.52 20.05 10.10
N ASP A 311 -16.62 20.63 10.89
CA ASP A 311 -15.67 21.64 10.41
C ASP A 311 -14.58 21.00 9.56
N VAL A 312 -14.73 21.06 8.22
CA VAL A 312 -13.71 20.60 7.29
C VAL A 312 -12.59 21.64 7.20
N PRO A 313 -11.36 21.38 7.69
CA PRO A 313 -10.27 22.36 7.66
C PRO A 313 -9.56 22.42 6.29
N PHE A 314 -10.03 21.66 5.29
CA PHE A 314 -9.23 21.23 4.14
C PHE A 314 -9.73 21.85 2.83
N ALA A 315 -9.40 23.13 2.60
CA ALA A 315 -9.84 23.87 1.41
C ALA A 315 -9.58 23.10 0.10
N ALA A 316 -8.39 22.51 -0.05
CA ALA A 316 -8.01 21.71 -1.21
C ALA A 316 -8.88 20.45 -1.43
N LEU A 317 -9.38 19.81 -0.36
CA LEU A 317 -10.30 18.65 -0.46
C LEU A 317 -11.76 19.07 -0.72
N GLY A 318 -12.08 20.37 -0.58
CA GLY A 318 -13.39 20.94 -0.90
C GLY A 318 -13.64 21.17 -2.39
N ALA A 319 -12.62 21.02 -3.24
CA ALA A 319 -12.79 21.02 -4.69
C ALA A 319 -13.53 19.74 -5.13
N ARG A 320 -14.77 19.87 -5.63
CA ARG A 320 -15.55 18.73 -6.14
C ARG A 320 -14.93 18.12 -7.40
N GLU A 321 -14.24 18.93 -8.19
CA GLU A 321 -13.51 18.52 -9.39
C GLU A 321 -12.00 18.42 -9.06
N LEU A 322 -11.56 17.23 -8.61
CA LEU A 322 -10.15 16.86 -8.43
C LEU A 322 -9.89 15.57 -9.21
N ALA A 323 -8.74 15.43 -9.84
CA ALA A 323 -8.25 14.14 -10.32
C ALA A 323 -7.87 13.24 -9.13
N PHE A 324 -7.87 11.91 -9.32
CA PHE A 324 -7.59 10.97 -8.23
C PHE A 324 -6.20 11.16 -7.60
N GLY A 325 -5.17 11.42 -8.43
CA GLY A 325 -3.82 11.73 -7.92
C GLY A 325 -3.76 13.03 -7.12
N GLU A 326 -4.52 14.05 -7.50
CA GLU A 326 -4.63 15.32 -6.75
C GLU A 326 -5.33 15.06 -5.41
N LEU A 327 -6.45 14.34 -5.43
CA LEU A 327 -7.18 13.91 -4.25
C LEU A 327 -6.29 13.12 -3.28
N LEU A 328 -5.55 12.11 -3.75
CA LEU A 328 -4.68 11.30 -2.89
C LEU A 328 -3.50 12.11 -2.33
N ALA A 329 -2.91 13.01 -3.13
CA ALA A 329 -1.84 13.90 -2.69
C ALA A 329 -2.34 14.92 -1.64
N HIS A 330 -3.51 15.55 -1.86
CA HIS A 330 -4.11 16.46 -0.89
C HIS A 330 -4.57 15.74 0.38
N TRP A 331 -5.17 14.56 0.26
CA TRP A 331 -5.56 13.75 1.42
C TRP A 331 -4.33 13.37 2.23
N GLY A 332 -3.27 12.90 1.57
CA GLY A 332 -2.01 12.55 2.23
C GLY A 332 -1.31 13.74 2.89
N ARG A 333 -1.32 14.92 2.26
CA ARG A 333 -0.80 16.16 2.84
C ARG A 333 -1.51 16.53 4.14
N ASN A 334 -2.84 16.44 4.15
CA ASN A 334 -3.63 16.70 5.36
C ASN A 334 -3.50 15.58 6.40
N ALA A 335 -3.40 14.31 5.98
CA ALA A 335 -3.19 13.17 6.88
C ALA A 335 -1.84 13.27 7.61
N TYR A 336 -0.78 13.66 6.91
CA TYR A 336 0.52 13.97 7.51
C TYR A 336 0.44 15.19 8.44
N ALA A 337 -0.12 16.31 7.95
CA ALA A 337 -0.14 17.58 8.67
C ALA A 337 -1.00 17.57 9.94
N TYR A 338 -2.02 16.71 10.00
CA TYR A 338 -3.00 16.69 11.08
C TYR A 338 -3.04 15.40 11.89
N ALA A 339 -2.06 14.50 11.71
CA ALA A 339 -1.96 13.24 12.46
C ALA A 339 -2.09 13.40 13.99
N GLU A 340 -1.52 14.48 14.55
CA GLU A 340 -1.58 14.77 16.00
C GLU A 340 -2.85 15.51 16.47
N TYR A 341 -3.77 15.84 15.56
CA TYR A 341 -4.99 16.59 15.83
C TYR A 341 -6.21 15.68 15.56
N PRO A 342 -6.65 14.84 16.51
CA PRO A 342 -7.62 13.76 16.26
C PRO A 342 -8.90 14.22 15.58
N ASP A 343 -9.51 15.32 16.03
CA ASP A 343 -10.71 15.92 15.41
C ASP A 343 -10.49 16.25 13.93
N LYS A 344 -9.31 16.75 13.56
CA LYS A 344 -8.95 17.04 12.16
C LYS A 344 -8.60 15.77 11.41
N PHE A 345 -7.81 14.87 11.99
CA PHE A 345 -7.47 13.60 11.37
C PHE A 345 -8.74 12.77 11.05
N GLN A 346 -9.67 12.65 11.99
CA GLN A 346 -10.96 11.99 11.79
C GLN A 346 -11.82 12.69 10.74
N ALA A 347 -11.69 14.01 10.55
CA ALA A 347 -12.38 14.74 9.49
C ALA A 347 -11.91 14.37 8.07
N LEU A 348 -10.82 13.60 7.90
CA LEU A 348 -10.36 13.05 6.62
C LEU A 348 -11.11 11.77 6.19
N PHE A 349 -11.94 11.20 7.07
CA PHE A 349 -12.66 9.95 6.87
C PHE A 349 -14.16 10.19 6.71
N SER A 350 -14.85 9.27 6.03
CA SER A 350 -16.29 9.34 5.81
C SER A 350 -17.08 9.03 7.07
N GLU A 351 -18.33 9.49 7.15
CA GLU A 351 -19.25 9.13 8.23
C GLU A 351 -19.56 7.63 8.24
N ARG A 352 -19.44 6.94 7.11
CA ARG A 352 -19.50 5.48 7.06
C ARG A 352 -18.27 4.87 7.75
N PHE A 353 -17.06 5.24 7.33
CA PHE A 353 -15.80 4.76 7.87
C PHE A 353 -15.70 4.99 9.39
N LYS A 354 -16.11 6.18 9.87
CA LYS A 354 -16.14 6.50 11.31
C LYS A 354 -17.08 5.61 12.13
N ARG A 355 -18.21 5.16 11.56
CA ARG A 355 -19.24 4.38 12.29
C ARG A 355 -19.04 2.87 12.16
N GLU A 356 -18.57 2.41 10.99
CA GLU A 356 -18.43 0.99 10.66
C GLU A 356 -16.99 0.52 10.94
N ASP A 357 -16.00 1.23 10.38
CA ASP A 357 -14.63 0.72 10.28
C ASP A 357 -13.72 1.21 11.44
N MET A 358 -14.01 2.37 12.06
CA MET A 358 -13.17 2.96 13.12
C MET A 358 -13.18 2.14 14.43
N HIS A 359 -14.27 1.45 14.73
CA HIS A 359 -14.33 0.50 15.85
C HIS A 359 -13.49 -0.77 15.58
N GLU A 360 -13.32 -1.12 14.31
CA GLU A 360 -12.45 -2.22 13.89
C GLU A 360 -10.97 -1.83 13.91
N LEU A 361 -10.59 -0.56 13.69
CA LEU A 361 -9.18 -0.12 13.81
C LEU A 361 -8.51 -0.44 15.16
N LEU A 362 -9.29 -0.57 16.24
CA LEU A 362 -8.79 -0.95 17.57
C LEU A 362 -8.64 -2.46 17.78
N ASN A 363 -9.27 -3.28 16.93
CA ASN A 363 -9.47 -4.73 17.15
C ASN A 363 -9.04 -5.61 15.97
N ASP A 364 -9.29 -5.18 14.73
CA ASP A 364 -8.80 -5.78 13.50
C ASP A 364 -7.43 -5.21 13.10
N ARG A 365 -6.47 -6.12 12.93
CA ARG A 365 -5.13 -5.79 12.45
C ARG A 365 -5.07 -5.55 10.95
N ALA A 366 -6.04 -5.98 10.13
CA ALA A 366 -5.96 -5.84 8.66
C ALA A 366 -6.24 -4.40 8.19
N LEU A 367 -7.30 -3.77 8.67
CA LEU A 367 -7.62 -2.37 8.37
C LEU A 367 -6.54 -1.42 8.92
N ASP A 368 -6.13 -1.59 10.18
CA ASP A 368 -5.10 -0.76 10.80
C ASP A 368 -3.75 -0.87 10.05
N ARG A 369 -3.33 -2.08 9.65
CA ARG A 369 -2.16 -2.27 8.78
C ARG A 369 -2.34 -1.58 7.44
N SER A 370 -3.52 -1.67 6.82
CA SER A 370 -3.78 -1.07 5.51
C SER A 370 -3.69 0.46 5.56
N LEU A 371 -4.30 1.09 6.55
CA LEU A 371 -4.20 2.53 6.76
C LEU A 371 -2.79 2.97 7.18
N SER A 372 -2.10 2.21 8.04
CA SER A 372 -0.70 2.47 8.42
C SER A 372 0.22 2.45 7.20
N ARG A 373 0.02 1.52 6.26
CA ARG A 373 0.78 1.40 5.01
C ARG A 373 0.48 2.55 4.05
N LEU A 374 -0.77 3.02 3.98
CA LEU A 374 -1.15 4.19 3.18
C LEU A 374 -0.40 5.44 3.69
N LEU A 375 -0.49 5.71 4.99
CA LEU A 375 0.21 6.80 5.67
C LEU A 375 1.74 6.69 5.49
N ALA A 376 2.31 5.51 5.72
CA ALA A 376 3.75 5.30 5.56
C ALA A 376 4.22 5.50 4.11
N ARG A 377 3.41 5.16 3.09
CA ARG A 377 3.75 5.43 1.68
C ARG A 377 3.77 6.93 1.39
N ILE A 378 2.77 7.65 1.86
CA ILE A 378 2.65 9.10 1.73
C ILE A 378 3.84 9.80 2.39
N ASN A 379 4.19 9.40 3.61
CA ASN A 379 5.26 10.01 4.38
C ASN A 379 6.66 9.69 3.82
N ARG A 380 6.83 8.50 3.22
CA ARG A 380 8.07 8.14 2.51
C ARG A 380 8.27 8.92 1.23
N ALA A 381 7.22 9.30 0.52
CA ALA A 381 7.34 10.24 -0.59
C ALA A 381 7.90 11.59 -0.08
N ALA A 382 7.50 12.01 1.11
CA ALA A 382 7.77 13.30 1.73
C ALA A 382 9.09 13.40 2.53
N MET A 383 9.92 12.35 2.56
CA MET A 383 11.03 12.13 3.52
C MET A 383 12.20 13.14 3.56
N ALA A 384 12.18 14.20 2.74
CA ALA A 384 13.20 15.27 2.75
C ALA A 384 12.66 16.60 2.20
N ASP A 385 11.75 16.54 1.24
CA ASP A 385 10.99 17.67 0.69
C ASP A 385 9.53 17.22 0.59
N LEU A 386 8.67 17.84 1.40
CA LEU A 386 7.24 17.55 1.45
C LEU A 386 6.57 17.79 0.08
N ASP A 387 6.87 18.91 -0.57
CA ASP A 387 6.25 19.27 -1.85
C ASP A 387 6.77 18.41 -2.99
N ALA A 388 8.04 17.98 -2.98
CA ALA A 388 8.51 16.93 -3.89
C ALA A 388 7.78 15.59 -3.66
N GLY A 389 7.51 15.24 -2.39
CA GLY A 389 6.76 14.04 -2.03
C GLY A 389 5.31 14.04 -2.52
N PHE A 390 4.58 15.12 -2.26
CA PHE A 390 3.19 15.23 -2.71
C PHE A 390 3.09 15.33 -4.24
N ARG A 391 4.05 16.00 -4.92
CA ARG A 391 4.15 15.97 -6.39
C ARG A 391 4.34 14.54 -6.91
N ARG A 392 5.22 13.72 -6.30
CA ARG A 392 5.42 12.31 -6.69
C ARG A 392 4.15 11.47 -6.57
N LEU A 393 3.37 11.62 -5.50
CA LEU A 393 2.06 10.94 -5.38
C LEU A 393 1.11 11.35 -6.51
N LEU A 394 1.07 12.64 -6.83
CA LEU A 394 0.18 13.17 -7.85
C LEU A 394 0.60 12.71 -9.26
N HIS A 395 1.91 12.69 -9.54
CA HIS A 395 2.46 12.12 -10.76
C HIS A 395 2.17 10.61 -10.87
N GLU A 396 2.48 9.80 -9.85
CA GLU A 396 2.18 8.35 -9.85
C GLU A 396 0.71 8.09 -10.19
N TYR A 397 -0.21 8.62 -9.41
CA TYR A 397 -1.65 8.36 -9.58
C TYR A 397 -2.33 9.25 -10.64
N HIS A 398 -1.56 9.92 -11.51
CA HIS A 398 -2.12 10.67 -12.62
C HIS A 398 -2.89 9.77 -13.60
N GLY A 399 -4.12 10.18 -13.93
CA GLY A 399 -5.04 9.43 -14.78
C GLY A 399 -5.53 8.10 -14.19
N GLN A 400 -5.29 7.84 -12.90
CA GLN A 400 -5.80 6.65 -12.20
C GLN A 400 -7.16 6.92 -11.55
N GLY A 401 -7.84 5.86 -11.12
CA GLY A 401 -9.11 5.92 -10.39
C GLY A 401 -10.34 6.26 -11.27
N GLU A 402 -11.46 5.59 -11.00
CA GLU A 402 -12.73 5.84 -11.67
C GLU A 402 -13.63 6.75 -10.81
N ARG A 403 -14.16 7.83 -11.40
CA ARG A 403 -15.15 8.69 -10.72
C ARG A 403 -16.57 8.27 -11.06
N ARG A 404 -17.38 8.04 -10.03
CA ARG A 404 -18.81 7.69 -10.13
C ARG A 404 -19.64 8.70 -9.33
N GLY A 405 -19.87 9.87 -9.93
CA GLY A 405 -20.54 10.99 -9.28
C GLY A 405 -19.72 11.56 -8.12
N ASP A 406 -20.24 11.44 -6.91
CA ASP A 406 -19.60 11.86 -5.65
C ASP A 406 -18.75 10.76 -5.00
N ARG A 407 -18.22 9.83 -5.82
CA ARG A 407 -17.34 8.74 -5.38
C ARG A 407 -16.15 8.57 -6.31
N TYR A 408 -15.02 8.20 -5.74
CA TYR A 408 -13.84 7.70 -6.43
C TYR A 408 -13.58 6.25 -6.01
N GLU A 409 -13.34 5.38 -6.99
CA GLU A 409 -12.97 3.99 -6.79
C GLU A 409 -11.64 3.73 -7.51
N PHE A 410 -10.63 3.28 -6.76
CA PHE A 410 -9.34 2.84 -7.28
C PHE A 410 -9.03 1.45 -6.75
N ALA A 411 -8.58 0.55 -7.62
CA ALA A 411 -8.16 -0.80 -7.24
C ALA A 411 -7.11 -1.33 -8.22
N ASP A 412 -6.07 -1.97 -7.68
CA ASP A 412 -5.07 -2.72 -8.44
C ASP A 412 -4.70 -4.04 -7.73
N GLY A 413 -3.58 -4.67 -8.11
CA GLY A 413 -3.09 -5.90 -7.48
C GLY A 413 -2.42 -5.72 -6.10
N LEU A 414 -2.40 -4.50 -5.56
CA LEU A 414 -1.76 -4.12 -4.30
C LEU A 414 -2.73 -3.46 -3.33
N GLU A 415 -3.65 -2.62 -3.80
CA GLU A 415 -4.53 -1.84 -2.94
C GLU A 415 -5.88 -1.51 -3.56
N ARG A 416 -6.85 -1.23 -2.69
CA ARG A 416 -8.16 -0.69 -3.04
C ARG A 416 -8.45 0.51 -2.15
N LEU A 417 -8.72 1.65 -2.80
CA LEU A 417 -9.00 2.93 -2.16
C LEU A 417 -10.36 3.43 -2.65
N ARG A 418 -11.23 3.83 -1.72
CA ARG A 418 -12.50 4.50 -2.05
C ARG A 418 -12.55 5.85 -1.34
N PHE A 419 -12.95 6.88 -2.07
CA PHE A 419 -13.25 8.18 -1.51
C PHE A 419 -14.69 8.58 -1.83
N VAL A 420 -15.31 9.35 -0.95
CA VAL A 420 -16.65 9.92 -1.12
C VAL A 420 -16.61 11.43 -0.91
N TYR A 421 -17.34 12.18 -1.72
CA TYR A 421 -17.54 13.62 -1.52
C TYR A 421 -18.80 13.84 -0.68
N GLU A 422 -18.61 14.22 0.58
CA GLU A 422 -19.71 14.48 1.52
C GLU A 422 -19.35 15.59 2.50
N LYS A 423 -20.38 16.26 3.06
CA LYS A 423 -20.19 17.43 3.95
C LYS A 423 -19.27 18.52 3.34
N GLY A 424 -19.23 18.64 2.01
CA GLY A 424 -18.45 19.64 1.28
C GLY A 424 -16.97 19.31 1.07
N ALA A 425 -16.52 18.05 1.23
CA ALA A 425 -15.17 17.64 0.89
C ALA A 425 -15.04 16.15 0.56
N TRP A 426 -13.96 15.79 -0.12
CA TRP A 426 -13.56 14.41 -0.33
C TRP A 426 -12.98 13.78 0.95
N ARG A 427 -13.42 12.56 1.26
CA ARG A 427 -13.05 11.80 2.46
C ARG A 427 -12.72 10.36 2.10
N LEU A 428 -11.74 9.78 2.78
CA LEU A 428 -11.43 8.35 2.65
C LEU A 428 -12.59 7.53 3.23
N ASP A 429 -13.13 6.64 2.41
CA ASP A 429 -14.32 5.85 2.72
C ASP A 429 -14.02 4.35 2.80
N SER A 430 -12.94 3.85 2.20
CA SER A 430 -12.38 2.51 2.51
C SER A 430 -10.92 2.41 2.07
N VAL A 431 -10.11 1.64 2.80
CA VAL A 431 -8.72 1.33 2.47
C VAL A 431 -8.40 -0.14 2.72
N GLU A 432 -7.80 -0.78 1.73
CA GLU A 432 -7.33 -2.17 1.77
C GLU A 432 -5.96 -2.21 1.08
N ILE A 433 -4.91 -2.70 1.74
CA ILE A 433 -3.57 -2.83 1.13
C ILE A 433 -3.08 -4.27 1.31
N ASN A 434 -3.19 -5.02 0.22
CA ASN A 434 -2.91 -6.45 0.10
C ASN A 434 -1.41 -6.71 -0.03
N LEU A 435 -0.77 -6.86 1.13
CA LEU A 435 0.59 -7.37 1.26
C LEU A 435 0.57 -8.79 1.84
N GLU A 436 0.11 -9.74 1.06
CA GLU A 436 0.47 -11.15 1.25
C GLU A 436 1.89 -11.39 0.71
N ILE A 437 2.87 -10.70 1.31
CA ILE A 437 4.28 -11.00 1.09
C ILE A 437 4.74 -11.76 2.33
N ALA A 438 5.18 -13.01 2.14
CA ALA A 438 5.78 -13.79 3.20
C ALA A 438 6.87 -12.98 3.91
N SER A 439 6.92 -13.06 5.25
CA SER A 439 7.93 -12.33 6.02
C SER A 439 9.33 -12.67 5.49
N PRO A 440 10.24 -11.68 5.35
CA PRO A 440 11.57 -11.97 4.86
C PRO A 440 12.24 -13.03 5.75
N PRO A 441 12.99 -13.99 5.18
CA PRO A 441 13.79 -14.89 5.98
C PRO A 441 14.69 -14.05 6.90
N PRO A 442 14.93 -14.48 8.15
CA PRO A 442 15.81 -13.75 9.06
C PRO A 442 17.16 -13.55 8.38
N TYR A 443 17.66 -12.31 8.40
CA TYR A 443 18.97 -11.98 7.84
C TYR A 443 20.01 -13.01 8.34
N PRO A 444 20.84 -13.59 7.46
CA PRO A 444 21.99 -14.35 7.92
C PRO A 444 22.86 -13.39 8.75
N LEU A 445 23.05 -13.73 10.03
CA LEU A 445 23.97 -13.01 10.90
C LEU A 445 25.37 -13.16 10.29
N SER A 446 25.96 -12.03 9.89
CA SER A 446 27.30 -11.93 9.32
C SER A 446 28.39 -12.03 10.38
#